data_AF-A0A914N4U5-F1
#
_entry.id   AF-A0A914N4U5-F1
#
_cell.length_a   1.000
_cell.length_b   1.000
_cell.length_c   1.000
_cell.angle_alpha   90.00
_cell.angle_beta   90.00
_cell.angle_gamma   90.00
#
_symmetry.space_group_name_H-M   'P 1'
#
loop_
_entity.id
_entity.type
_entity.pdbx_description
1 polymer ?
#
loop_
_entity_poly.entity_id
_entity_poly.type
_entity_poly.pdbx_seq_one_letter_code
_entity_poly.pdbx_strand_id
1 'polypeptide(L)'
;MIKFTLQIKDTWSRSQFLRDKTLDFETPYDFGSIMQYGSKAFHLDNSKYTILALQLAYQNSMGQRVEPSFKDAKLLNLLYCKK
;
A
#
# COMPACT_ATOMS: atom_id res chain seq x y z
N MET A 1 7.01 5.28 -6.00
CA MET A 1 5.81 4.45 -6.20
C MET A 1 4.61 5.18 -5.63
N ILE A 2 4.68 5.63 -4.37
CA ILE A 2 3.69 6.54 -3.76
C ILE A 2 4.35 7.74 -3.05
N LYS A 3 3.55 8.77 -2.74
CA LYS A 3 3.87 9.96 -1.93
C LYS A 3 2.76 10.17 -0.90
N PHE A 4 3.11 10.49 0.35
CA PHE A 4 2.14 10.80 1.40
C PHE A 4 1.85 12.30 1.48
N THR A 5 0.61 12.66 1.81
CA THR A 5 0.20 14.05 2.05
C THR A 5 0.05 14.31 3.55
N LEU A 6 0.20 15.57 3.98
CA LEU A 6 0.16 15.97 5.41
C LEU A 6 -1.24 15.87 6.05
N GLN A 7 -2.23 15.30 5.37
CA GLN A 7 -3.64 15.36 5.71
C GLN A 7 -4.13 14.16 6.54
N ILE A 8 -3.34 13.79 7.55
CA ILE A 8 -3.60 12.66 8.44
C ILE A 8 -3.98 13.17 9.83
N LYS A 9 -5.01 12.52 10.43
CA LYS A 9 -5.75 13.00 11.62
C LYS A 9 -4.88 13.31 12.85
N ASP A 10 -3.99 12.40 13.19
CA ASP A 10 -3.28 12.39 14.47
C ASP A 10 -1.89 11.73 14.35
N THR A 11 -1.10 11.77 15.41
CA THR A 11 0.28 11.27 15.44
C THR A 11 0.36 9.75 15.27
N TRP A 12 -0.62 8.99 15.78
CA TRP A 12 -0.68 7.55 15.60
C TRP A 12 -1.06 7.19 14.17
N SER A 13 -2.06 7.86 13.59
CA SER A 13 -2.42 7.66 12.19
C SER A 13 -1.24 7.98 11.26
N ARG A 14 -0.41 8.98 11.60
CA ARG A 14 0.82 9.29 10.84
C ARG A 14 1.89 8.20 10.97
N SER A 15 2.00 7.54 12.13
CA SER A 15 3.01 6.50 12.33
C SER A 15 2.77 5.27 11.45
N GLN A 16 1.52 5.02 11.04
CA GLN A 16 1.15 3.93 10.11
C GLN A 16 1.76 4.09 8.70
N PHE A 17 2.24 5.28 8.33
CA PHE A 17 2.85 5.56 7.03
C PHE A 17 4.38 5.65 7.09
N LEU A 18 4.97 5.38 8.25
CA LEU A 18 6.41 5.30 8.39
C LEU A 18 6.93 4.10 7.58
N ARG A 19 8.11 4.27 7.00
CA ARG A 19 8.74 3.22 6.22
C ARG A 19 9.43 2.24 7.17
N ASP A 20 9.06 0.97 7.05
CA ASP A 20 9.78 -0.12 7.67
C ASP A 20 10.77 -0.79 6.71
N LYS A 21 11.78 -1.44 7.30
CA LYS A 21 12.68 -2.33 6.56
C LYS A 21 11.93 -3.61 6.23
N THR A 22 11.85 -3.94 4.95
CA THR A 22 11.09 -5.09 4.44
C THR A 22 11.98 -6.00 3.60
N LEU A 23 11.56 -7.26 3.47
CA LEU A 23 12.13 -8.21 2.52
C LEU A 23 11.19 -8.29 1.30
N ASP A 24 11.63 -7.75 0.17
CA ASP A 24 10.81 -7.55 -1.03
C ASP A 24 10.97 -8.66 -2.08
N PHE A 25 11.94 -9.57 -1.90
CA PHE A 25 12.24 -10.66 -2.82
C PHE A 25 12.47 -10.20 -4.27
N GLU A 26 13.08 -9.04 -4.46
CA GLU A 26 13.34 -8.44 -5.78
C GLU A 26 12.07 -8.21 -6.62
N THR A 27 10.92 -8.09 -5.95
CA THR A 27 9.63 -7.90 -6.64
C THR A 27 9.17 -6.44 -6.64
N PRO A 28 8.69 -5.91 -7.78
CA PRO A 28 8.25 -4.52 -7.88
C PRO A 28 6.99 -4.27 -7.05
N TYR A 29 6.79 -3.06 -6.54
CA TYR A 29 5.61 -2.72 -5.72
C TYR A 29 4.30 -2.95 -6.46
N ASP A 30 3.33 -3.49 -5.73
CA ASP A 30 2.01 -3.81 -6.25
C ASP A 30 0.97 -2.90 -5.60
N PHE A 31 0.42 -2.00 -6.41
CA PHE A 31 -0.66 -1.10 -5.98
C PHE A 31 -1.95 -1.87 -5.68
N GLY A 32 -2.17 -3.02 -6.32
CA GLY A 32 -3.35 -3.86 -6.16
C GLY A 32 -3.19 -4.93 -5.07
N SER A 33 -2.07 -4.95 -4.33
CA SER A 33 -1.89 -5.84 -3.19
C SER A 33 -3.01 -5.65 -2.17
N ILE A 34 -3.51 -6.75 -1.59
CA ILE A 34 -4.54 -6.68 -0.54
C ILE A 34 -4.02 -5.96 0.71
N MET A 35 -2.70 -5.95 0.89
CA MET A 35 -2.01 -5.28 1.98
C MET A 35 -1.88 -3.77 1.76
N GLN A 36 -2.11 -3.29 0.53
CA GLN A 36 -2.00 -1.87 0.22
C GLN A 36 -3.17 -1.09 0.83
N TYR A 37 -2.87 -0.06 1.61
CA TYR A 37 -3.88 0.89 2.08
C TYR A 37 -4.57 1.58 0.89
N GLY A 38 -5.86 1.86 1.04
CA GLY A 38 -6.58 2.69 0.08
C GLY A 38 -6.00 4.09 -0.02
N SER A 39 -6.19 4.74 -1.16
CA SER A 39 -5.62 6.06 -1.46
C SER A 39 -6.04 7.18 -0.49
N LYS A 40 -7.13 6.97 0.24
CA LYS A 40 -7.67 7.88 1.26
C LYS A 40 -7.56 7.31 2.68
N ALA A 41 -6.70 6.34 2.96
CA ALA A 41 -6.60 5.80 4.33
C ALA A 41 -6.25 6.91 5.34
N PHE A 42 -6.90 6.91 6.51
CA PHE A 42 -6.67 7.87 7.61
C PHE A 42 -6.80 9.36 7.24
N HIS A 43 -7.62 9.69 6.24
CA HIS A 43 -7.83 11.08 5.81
C HIS A 43 -8.47 11.96 6.89
N LEU A 44 -8.05 13.22 6.93
CA LEU A 44 -8.79 14.29 7.60
C LEU A 44 -10.01 14.74 6.80
N ASP A 45 -9.93 14.66 5.49
CA ASP A 45 -10.92 15.15 4.53
C ASP A 45 -11.15 14.10 3.45
N ASN A 46 -12.36 13.54 3.38
CA ASN A 46 -12.72 12.47 2.44
C ASN A 46 -12.60 12.88 0.97
N SER A 47 -12.52 14.19 0.68
CA SER A 47 -12.33 14.69 -0.69
C SER A 47 -10.88 14.56 -1.17
N LYS A 48 -9.92 14.30 -0.28
CA LYS A 48 -8.49 14.35 -0.59
C LYS A 48 -7.79 13.01 -0.39
N TYR A 49 -6.75 12.79 -1.19
CA TYR A 49 -5.90 11.60 -1.08
C TYR A 49 -4.81 11.79 -0.03
N THR A 50 -4.64 10.79 0.82
CA THR A 50 -3.50 10.69 1.76
C THR A 50 -2.31 9.99 1.12
N ILE A 51 -2.57 9.08 0.17
CA ILE A 51 -1.57 8.35 -0.60
C ILE A 51 -1.75 8.69 -2.08
N LEU A 52 -0.72 9.27 -2.68
CA LEU A 52 -0.66 9.60 -4.10
C LEU A 52 0.29 8.65 -4.82
N ALA A 53 -0.19 7.92 -5.82
CA ALA A 53 0.69 7.21 -6.75
C ALA A 53 1.51 8.24 -7.55
N LEU A 54 2.82 7.98 -7.67
CA LEU A 54 3.67 8.83 -8.53
C LEU A 54 3.28 8.71 -10.01
N GLN A 55 2.74 7.55 -10.39
CA GLN A 55 2.15 7.31 -11.70
C GLN A 55 0.62 7.30 -11.55
N LEU A 56 -0.02 8.34 -12.08
CA LEU A 56 -1.46 8.61 -11.89
C LEU A 56 -2.37 7.45 -12.32
N ALA A 57 -1.95 6.65 -13.31
CA ALA A 57 -2.69 5.48 -13.78
C ALA A 57 -3.00 4.46 -12.67
N TYR A 58 -2.18 4.41 -11.61
CA TYR A 58 -2.33 3.47 -10.50
C TYR A 58 -3.05 4.04 -9.28
N GLN A 59 -3.48 5.31 -9.32
CA GLN A 59 -4.10 5.99 -8.18
C GLN A 59 -5.35 5.25 -7.66
N ASN A 60 -6.13 4.69 -8.58
CA ASN A 60 -7.39 3.98 -8.28
C ASN A 60 -7.22 2.47 -8.12
N SER A 61 -5.99 1.95 -8.23
CA SER A 61 -5.71 0.52 -8.05
C SER A 61 -5.49 0.15 -6.57
N MET A 62 -5.30 1.14 -5.70
CA MET A 62 -5.00 0.95 -4.29
C MET A 62 -6.24 0.66 -3.44
N GLY A 63 -6.10 -0.25 -2.48
CA GLY A 63 -7.11 -0.46 -1.44
C GLY A 63 -8.16 -1.53 -1.74
N GLN A 64 -7.95 -2.37 -2.75
CA GLN A 64 -8.82 -3.52 -2.98
C GLN A 64 -8.81 -4.47 -1.78
N ARG A 65 -9.95 -5.07 -1.47
CA ARG A 65 -10.13 -6.02 -0.35
C ARG A 65 -10.89 -7.28 -0.77
N VAL A 66 -10.86 -7.62 -2.06
CA VAL A 66 -11.61 -8.74 -2.63
C VAL A 66 -10.82 -10.04 -2.47
N GLU A 67 -9.57 -10.04 -2.94
CA GLU A 67 -8.72 -11.23 -2.93
C GLU A 67 -7.23 -10.87 -2.92
N PRO A 68 -6.33 -11.77 -2.47
CA PRO A 68 -4.89 -11.55 -2.60
C PRO A 68 -4.50 -11.39 -4.07
N SER A 69 -3.61 -10.45 -4.36
CA SER A 69 -3.09 -10.32 -5.71
C SER A 69 -2.19 -11.50 -6.07
N PHE A 70 -1.91 -11.69 -7.36
CA PHE A 70 -0.91 -12.67 -7.79
C PHE A 70 0.45 -12.48 -7.08
N LYS A 71 0.83 -11.23 -6.83
CA LYS A 71 2.08 -10.92 -6.14
C LYS A 71 2.02 -11.32 -4.66
N ASP A 72 0.91 -11.07 -3.99
CA ASP A 72 0.71 -11.48 -2.59
C ASP A 72 0.91 -13.01 -2.45
N ALA A 73 0.27 -13.79 -3.32
CA ALA A 73 0.41 -15.25 -3.34
C ALA A 73 1.86 -15.70 -3.67
N LYS A 74 2.52 -15.04 -4.63
CA LYS A 74 3.92 -15.31 -4.99
C LYS A 74 4.86 -15.09 -3.81
N LEU A 75 4.71 -13.97 -3.10
CA LEU A 75 5.54 -13.66 -1.92
C LEU A 75 5.35 -14.69 -0.82
N LEU A 76 4.10 -15.10 -0.55
CA LEU A 76 3.78 -16.13 0.43
C LEU A 76 4.45 -17.47 0.08
N ASN A 77 4.39 -17.88 -1.18
CA ASN A 77 5.06 -19.10 -1.65
C ASN A 77 6.58 -19.02 -1.56
N LEU A 78 7.19 -17.86 -1.86
CA LEU A 78 8.63 -17.65 -1.73
C LEU A 78 9.11 -17.71 -0.28
N LEU A 79 8.28 -17.29 0.67
CA LEU A 79 8.55 -17.34 2.11
C LEU A 79 8.39 -18.73 2.70
N TYR A 80 7.30 -19.43 2.37
CA TYR A 80 6.87 -20.62 3.12
C TYR A 80 6.82 -21.91 2.30
N CYS A 81 6.88 -21.84 0.97
CA CYS A 81 6.71 -23.02 0.10
C CYS A 81 7.99 -23.41 -0.65
N LYS A 82 9.15 -22.83 -0.29
CA LYS A 82 10.45 -23.34 -0.74
C LYS A 82 10.81 -24.57 0.10
N LYS A 83 10.95 -25.72 -0.59
CA LYS A 83 11.57 -26.93 -0.05
C LYS A 83 13.06 -26.92 -0.33
#